data_AF-A0A6I9PD10-F1
#
_entry.id   AF-A0A6I9PD10-F1
#
_cell.length_a   1.000
_cell.length_b   1.000
_cell.length_c   1.000
_cell.angle_alpha   90.00
_cell.angle_beta   90.00
_cell.angle_gamma   90.00
#
_symmetry.space_group_name_H-M   'P 1'
#
loop_
_entity.id
_entity.type
_entity.pdbx_description
1 polymer ?
#
loop_
_entity_poly.entity_id
_entity_poly.type
_entity_poly.pdbx_seq_one_letter_code
_entity_poly.pdbx_strand_id
1 'polypeptide(L)'
;MYTELNSILNTTPDSFTQGEFVLLSDRQSDASFLIHHFLSLYLRARCKVCFVGLVQSFNHYSAISQRMGVSLTQAKEKGQLVFLEGQKESLSVLIPQENDTGSQAMDFL
;
A
#
# COMPACT_ATOMS: atom_id res chain seq x y z
N MET A 1 10.29 -5.68 10.45
CA MET A 1 9.78 -4.76 11.49
C MET A 1 10.97 -4.34 12.34
N TYR A 2 11.16 -3.05 12.58
CA TYR A 2 12.23 -2.54 13.46
C TYR A 2 11.79 -2.69 14.92
N THR A 3 12.58 -3.39 15.73
CA THR A 3 12.24 -3.74 17.11
C THR A 3 12.24 -2.54 18.05
N GLU A 4 13.13 -1.58 17.81
CA GLU A 4 13.27 -0.38 18.63
C GLU A 4 12.06 0.54 18.47
N LEU A 5 11.50 0.61 17.25
CA LEU A 5 10.29 1.39 16.98
C LEU A 5 9.06 0.87 17.73
N ASN A 6 8.95 -0.44 17.94
CA ASN A 6 7.85 -1.01 18.73
C ASN A 6 7.84 -0.43 20.15
N SER A 7 9.03 -0.27 20.75
CA SER A 7 9.15 0.30 22.10
C SER A 7 8.83 1.79 22.12
N ILE A 8 9.18 2.52 21.07
CA ILE A 8 8.94 3.96 20.97
C ILE A 8 7.45 4.23 20.73
N LEU A 9 6.81 3.44 19.88
CA LEU A 9 5.41 3.58 19.48
C LEU A 9 4.44 2.85 20.41
N ASN A 10 4.94 2.06 21.36
CA ASN A 10 4.16 1.15 22.21
C ASN A 10 3.26 0.20 21.41
N THR A 11 3.72 -0.22 20.23
CA THR A 11 2.98 -1.11 19.34
C THR A 11 3.76 -2.41 19.15
N THR A 12 3.12 -3.54 19.41
CA THR A 12 3.68 -4.87 19.07
C THR A 12 2.66 -5.67 18.27
N PRO A 13 3.08 -6.73 17.57
CA PRO A 13 2.13 -7.61 16.90
C PRO A 13 1.07 -8.24 17.83
N ASP A 14 1.38 -8.36 19.13
CA ASP A 14 0.50 -8.94 20.15
C ASP A 14 -0.37 -7.90 20.87
N SER A 15 -0.02 -6.61 20.76
CA SER A 15 -0.66 -5.50 21.47
C SER A 15 -0.69 -4.25 20.60
N PHE A 16 -1.86 -3.95 20.04
CA PHE A 16 -2.17 -2.72 19.31
C PHE A 16 -3.62 -2.29 19.60
N THR A 17 -3.90 -0.99 19.54
CA THR A 17 -5.24 -0.47 19.86
C THR A 17 -6.13 -0.48 18.62
N GLN A 18 -7.39 -0.91 18.78
CA GLN A 18 -8.37 -0.82 17.69
C GLN A 18 -8.89 0.61 17.53
N GLY A 19 -9.06 1.05 16.29
CA GLY A 19 -9.62 2.37 15.98
C GLY A 19 -8.62 3.53 16.09
N GLU A 20 -7.33 3.23 16.23
CA GLU A 20 -6.28 4.24 16.16
C GLU A 20 -6.11 4.81 14.76
N PHE A 21 -5.84 6.11 14.71
CA PHE A 21 -5.45 6.82 13.49
C PHE A 21 -4.06 7.40 13.67
N VAL A 22 -3.13 6.96 12.82
CA VAL A 22 -1.74 7.42 12.84
C VAL A 22 -1.48 8.24 11.58
N LEU A 23 -1.15 9.52 11.77
CA LEU A 23 -0.71 10.39 10.69
C LEU A 23 0.82 10.44 10.66
N LEU A 24 1.40 10.04 9.53
CA LEU A 24 2.83 10.19 9.27
C LEU A 24 3.04 11.38 8.34
N SER A 25 3.90 12.30 8.76
CA SER A 25 4.32 13.43 7.94
C SER A 25 5.83 13.58 8.07
N ASP A 26 6.49 13.74 6.94
CA ASP A 26 7.87 14.17 6.86
C ASP A 26 7.98 15.48 6.06
N ARG A 27 9.19 16.04 5.99
CA ARG A 27 9.49 17.23 5.18
C ARG A 27 10.84 17.14 4.48
N GLN A 28 11.89 16.78 5.23
CA GLN A 28 13.28 16.77 4.74
C GLN A 28 13.96 15.41 4.88
N SER A 29 13.31 14.44 5.52
CA SER A 29 13.87 13.12 5.79
C SER A 29 12.83 12.09 5.44
N ASP A 30 13.21 11.12 4.61
CA ASP A 30 12.29 10.07 4.16
C ASP A 30 11.81 9.22 5.35
N ALA A 31 10.50 9.28 5.64
CA ALA A 31 9.87 8.47 6.68
C ALA A 31 9.20 7.20 6.11
N SER A 32 9.45 6.83 4.85
CA SER A 32 8.88 5.64 4.19
C SER A 32 9.12 4.34 4.98
N PHE A 33 10.21 4.23 5.73
CA PHE A 33 10.50 3.09 6.61
C PHE A 33 9.39 2.82 7.63
N LEU A 34 8.66 3.85 8.07
CA LEU A 34 7.52 3.71 8.98
C LEU A 34 6.35 2.99 8.31
N ILE A 35 6.10 3.24 7.02
CA ILE A 35 5.09 2.52 6.25
C ILE A 35 5.43 1.03 6.19
N HIS A 36 6.69 0.69 5.92
CA HIS A 36 7.17 -0.69 5.93
C HIS A 36 7.09 -1.32 7.32
N HIS A 37 7.34 -0.54 8.38
CA HIS A 37 7.18 -0.96 9.76
C HIS A 37 5.73 -1.36 10.05
N PHE A 38 4.75 -0.47 9.82
CA PHE A 38 3.34 -0.75 10.09
C PHE A 38 2.80 -1.91 9.25
N LEU A 39 3.12 -1.95 7.95
CA LEU A 39 2.72 -3.04 7.08
C LEU A 39 3.23 -4.39 7.61
N SER A 40 4.51 -4.46 7.99
CA SER A 40 5.09 -5.67 8.57
C SER A 40 4.47 -6.02 9.92
N LEU A 41 4.19 -5.03 10.76
CA LEU A 41 3.62 -5.20 12.09
C LEU A 41 2.24 -5.84 12.00
N TYR A 42 1.33 -5.28 11.21
CA TYR A 42 -0.04 -5.79 11.09
C TYR A 42 -0.13 -7.16 10.42
N LEU A 43 0.72 -7.43 9.41
CA LEU A 43 0.77 -8.77 8.80
C LEU A 43 1.30 -9.82 9.78
N ARG A 44 2.28 -9.47 10.61
CA ARG A 44 2.78 -10.37 11.67
C ARG A 44 1.75 -10.58 12.77
N ALA A 45 0.95 -9.56 13.08
CA ALA A 45 -0.21 -9.63 13.96
C ALA A 45 -1.39 -10.44 13.36
N ARG A 46 -1.21 -11.03 12.17
CA ARG A 46 -2.24 -11.81 11.45
C ARG A 46 -3.50 -11.01 11.11
N CYS A 47 -3.40 -9.69 11.07
CA CYS A 47 -4.50 -8.83 10.69
C CYS A 47 -4.75 -8.91 9.17
N LYS A 48 -6.01 -8.71 8.76
CA LYS A 48 -6.31 -8.41 7.37
C LYS A 48 -5.89 -6.97 7.07
N VAL A 49 -5.10 -6.78 6.02
CA VAL A 49 -4.54 -5.48 5.65
C VAL A 49 -5.06 -5.08 4.29
N CYS A 50 -5.69 -3.91 4.22
CA CYS A 50 -5.93 -3.20 2.97
C CYS A 50 -4.83 -2.15 2.82
N PHE A 51 -3.99 -2.28 1.80
CA PHE A 51 -2.88 -1.39 1.58
C PHE A 51 -3.01 -0.65 0.25
N VAL A 52 -3.10 0.67 0.32
CA VAL A 52 -3.25 1.54 -0.85
C VAL A 52 -1.91 2.21 -1.16
N GLY A 53 -1.28 1.81 -2.27
CA GLY A 53 -0.03 2.39 -2.75
C GLY A 53 -0.30 3.51 -3.76
N LEU A 54 -0.03 4.76 -3.38
CA LEU A 54 -0.24 5.93 -4.26
C LEU A 54 1.00 6.35 -5.04
N VAL A 55 2.20 6.00 -4.56
CA VAL A 55 3.48 6.46 -5.13
C VAL A 55 4.35 5.27 -5.57
N GLN A 56 4.49 4.27 -4.70
CA GLN A 56 5.35 3.12 -4.95
C GLN A 56 4.52 1.90 -5.39
N SER A 57 5.09 1.07 -6.25
CA SER A 57 4.45 -0.15 -6.73
C SER A 57 4.47 -1.28 -5.70
N PHE A 58 3.62 -2.30 -5.91
CA PHE A 58 3.63 -3.51 -5.08
C PHE A 58 5.03 -4.15 -4.99
N ASN A 59 5.76 -4.17 -6.11
CA ASN A 59 7.09 -4.80 -6.18
C ASN A 59 8.10 -4.12 -5.24
N HIS A 60 8.03 -2.79 -5.12
CA HIS A 60 8.88 -2.05 -4.19
C HIS A 60 8.60 -2.48 -2.73
N TYR A 61 7.34 -2.47 -2.32
CA TYR A 61 6.94 -2.89 -0.98
C TYR A 61 7.27 -4.37 -0.70
N SER A 62 7.11 -5.24 -1.70
CA SER A 62 7.38 -6.67 -1.57
C SER A 62 8.88 -6.94 -1.36
N ALA A 63 9.75 -6.28 -2.14
CA ALA A 63 11.20 -6.41 -2.01
C ALA A 63 11.71 -6.00 -0.61
N ILE A 64 11.18 -4.92 -0.04
CA ILE A 64 11.58 -4.44 1.29
C ILE A 64 11.01 -5.33 2.40
N SER A 65 9.73 -5.70 2.31
CA SER A 65 9.08 -6.56 3.32
C SER A 65 9.70 -7.94 3.38
N GLN A 66 10.15 -8.48 2.24
CA GLN A 66 10.84 -9.77 2.18
C GLN A 66 12.14 -9.75 3.02
N ARG A 67 12.90 -8.64 2.97
CA ARG A 67 14.11 -8.46 3.80
C ARG A 67 13.78 -8.35 5.29
N MET A 68 12.56 -7.94 5.62
CA MET A 68 12.04 -7.87 6.99
C MET A 68 11.39 -9.18 7.45
N GLY A 69 11.49 -10.26 6.66
CA GLY A 69 10.94 -11.57 6.98
C GLY A 69 9.44 -11.73 6.72
N VAL A 70 8.84 -10.86 5.91
CA VAL A 70 7.41 -10.88 5.58
C VAL A 70 7.22 -10.98 4.07
N SER A 71 6.57 -12.04 3.60
CA SER A 71 6.24 -12.20 2.17
C SER A 71 4.87 -11.58 1.87
N LEU A 72 4.86 -10.44 1.14
CA LEU A 72 3.61 -9.81 0.72
C LEU A 72 2.85 -10.66 -0.31
N THR A 73 3.56 -11.35 -1.19
CA THR A 73 2.96 -12.27 -2.16
C THR A 73 2.18 -13.37 -1.46
N GLN A 74 2.78 -14.03 -0.46
CA GLN A 74 2.10 -15.06 0.31
C GLN A 74 0.92 -14.50 1.12
N ALA A 75 1.06 -13.30 1.70
CA ALA A 75 -0.04 -12.65 2.39
C ALA A 75 -1.22 -12.35 1.46
N LYS A 76 -0.94 -11.95 0.22
CA LYS A 76 -1.95 -11.70 -0.82
C LYS A 76 -2.64 -12.98 -1.28
N GLU A 77 -1.88 -14.04 -1.56
CA GLU A 77 -2.40 -15.37 -1.93
C GLU A 77 -3.31 -15.96 -0.84
N LYS A 78 -2.97 -15.73 0.43
CA LYS A 78 -3.78 -16.16 1.59
C LYS A 78 -4.99 -15.25 1.87
N GLY A 79 -5.21 -14.21 1.07
CA GLY A 79 -6.27 -13.23 1.28
C GLY A 79 -6.11 -12.38 2.54
N GLN A 80 -4.91 -12.36 3.14
CA GLN A 80 -4.60 -11.50 4.29
C GLN A 80 -4.30 -10.06 3.84
N LEU A 81 -3.67 -9.89 2.67
CA LEU A 81 -3.32 -8.59 2.10
C LEU A 81 -4.11 -8.32 0.82
N VAL A 82 -4.78 -7.18 0.76
CA VAL A 82 -5.27 -6.58 -0.48
C VAL A 82 -4.40 -5.36 -0.78
N PHE A 83 -3.78 -5.33 -1.96
CA PHE A 83 -3.00 -4.17 -2.41
C PHE A 83 -3.72 -3.46 -3.54
N LEU A 84 -3.98 -2.17 -3.36
CA LEU A 84 -4.61 -1.30 -4.35
C LEU A 84 -3.55 -0.37 -4.93
N GLU A 85 -3.31 -0.48 -6.24
CA GLU A 85 -2.31 0.32 -6.96
C GLU A 85 -2.91 1.65 -7.40
N GLY A 86 -3.06 2.55 -6.43
CA GLY A 86 -3.74 3.84 -6.63
C GLY A 86 -3.05 4.74 -7.65
N GLN A 87 -1.73 4.65 -7.85
CA GLN A 87 -1.04 5.43 -8.89
C GLN A 87 -1.59 5.18 -10.30
N LYS A 88 -1.90 3.93 -10.63
CA LYS A 88 -2.46 3.56 -11.94
C LYS A 88 -3.94 3.86 -12.01
N GLU A 89 -4.68 3.47 -10.98
CA GLU A 89 -6.14 3.62 -10.91
C GLU A 89 -6.58 5.09 -10.80
N SER A 90 -5.76 5.98 -10.24
CA SER A 90 -6.12 7.39 -10.12
C SER A 90 -6.14 8.11 -11.46
N LEU A 91 -5.33 7.68 -12.45
CA LEU A 91 -5.24 8.36 -13.74
C LEU A 91 -6.53 8.21 -14.54
N SER A 92 -7.15 7.02 -14.54
CA SER A 92 -8.42 6.78 -15.23
C SER A 92 -9.60 7.54 -14.61
N VAL A 93 -9.55 7.81 -13.30
CA VAL A 93 -10.59 8.57 -12.59
C VAL A 93 -10.37 10.07 -12.71
N LEU A 94 -9.12 10.55 -12.58
CA LEU A 94 -8.79 11.98 -12.60
C LEU A 94 -8.69 12.54 -14.02
N ILE A 95 -8.36 11.71 -15.00
CA ILE A 95 -8.30 12.06 -16.41
C ILE A 95 -9.24 11.10 -17.12
N PRO A 96 -10.54 11.44 -17.24
CA PRO A 96 -11.47 10.69 -18.06
C PRO A 96 -10.89 10.60 -19.47
N GLN A 97 -10.54 9.39 -19.91
CA GLN A 97 -10.17 9.16 -21.30
C GLN A 97 -11.47 9.35 -22.09
N GLU A 98 -11.56 10.40 -22.91
CA GLU A 98 -12.59 10.51 -23.95
C GLU A 98 -12.35 9.41 -24.99
N ASN A 99 -12.82 8.20 -24.70
CA ASN A 99 -12.95 7.14 -25.67
C ASN A 99 -14.45 6.95 -25.92
N ASP A 100 -15.03 7.76 -26.83
CA ASP A 100 -15.77 7.29 -28.01
C ASP A 100 -16.46 8.49 -28.73
N THR A 101 -15.77 9.13 -29.67
CA THR A 101 -16.46 9.58 -30.88
C THR A 101 -15.93 8.71 -32.00
N GLY A 102 -16.59 7.56 -32.17
CA GLY A 102 -16.44 6.74 -33.34
C GLY A 102 -16.40 7.59 -34.60
N SER A 103 -15.47 7.25 -35.47
CA SER A 103 -15.35 7.75 -36.84
C SER A 103 -16.66 7.53 -37.61
N GLN A 104 -17.65 8.41 -37.43
CA GLN A 104 -18.85 8.52 -38.29
C GLN A 104 -18.59 9.40 -39.53
N ALA A 105 -17.33 9.73 -39.84
CA ALA A 105 -16.99 10.58 -40.97
C ALA A 105 -16.63 9.82 -42.26
N MET A 106 -16.74 8.48 -42.31
CA MET A 106 -16.37 7.68 -43.50
C MET A 106 -17.52 6.88 -44.13
N ASP A 107 -18.77 7.06 -43.70
CA ASP A 107 -19.95 6.43 -44.33
C ASP A 107 -20.63 7.33 -45.41
N PHE A 108 -19.95 8.41 -45.84
CA PHE A 108 -20.45 9.32 -46.90
C PHE A 108 -19.52 9.43 -48.12
N LEU A 109 -18.60 8.49 -48.32
CA LEU A 109 -17.82 8.34 -49.55
C LEU A 109 -18.05 6.96 -50.17
#